data_AF-A0A0J1FUU4-F1
#
_entry.id   AF-A0A0J1FUU4-F1
#
_cell.length_a   1.000
_cell.length_b   1.000
_cell.length_c   1.000
_cell.angle_alpha   90.00
_cell.angle_beta   90.00
_cell.angle_gamma   90.00
#
_symmetry.space_group_name_H-M   'P 1'
#
loop_
_entity.id
_entity.type
_entity.pdbx_description
1 polymer ?
#
loop_
_entity_poly.entity_id
_entity_poly.type
_entity_poly.pdbx_seq_one_letter_code
_entity_poly.pdbx_strand_id
1 'polypeptide(L)' 'MKVFLYILVLILIFTLLSLSQIPPLIKNRQRKELILVISLLSIGFILNFLLIIGIKLPNPIKILTTVIHSLL' A
#
# COMPACT_ATOMS: atom_id res chain seq x y z
N MET A 1 21.01 -8.53 -6.40
CA MET A 1 20.82 -7.18 -6.97
C MET A 1 19.38 -6.83 -7.33
N LYS A 2 18.57 -7.73 -7.91
CA LYS A 2 17.19 -7.40 -8.36
C LYS A 2 16.26 -6.87 -7.24
N VAL A 3 16.28 -7.52 -6.07
CA VAL A 3 15.46 -7.12 -4.91
C VAL A 3 15.76 -5.68 -4.47
N PHE A 4 17.04 -5.32 -4.38
CA PHE A 4 17.46 -3.97 -4.03
C PHE A 4 16.95 -2.91 -5.01
N LEU A 5 17.00 -3.20 -6.31
CA LEU A 5 16.48 -2.32 -7.36
C LEU A 5 14.97 -2.12 -7.23
N TYR A 6 14.21 -3.17 -6.91
CA TYR A 6 12.76 -3.06 -6.68
C TYR A 6 12.43 -2.22 -5.45
N ILE A 7 13.22 -2.31 -4.37
CA ILE A 7 13.03 -1.47 -3.18
C ILE A 7 13.29 -0.01 -3.52
N LEU A 8 14.34 0.30 -4.29
CA LEU A 8 14.61 1.66 -4.74
C LEU A 8 13.45 2.24 -5.57
N VAL A 9 12.92 1.45 -6.51
CA VAL A 9 11.76 1.85 -7.32
C VAL A 9 10.53 2.06 -6.45
N LEU A 10 10.29 1.18 -5.48
CA LEU A 10 9.18 1.31 -4.52
C LEU A 10 9.27 2.64 -3.77
N ILE A 11 10.43 2.95 -3.19
CA ILE A 11 10.65 4.20 -2.45
C ILE A 11 10.40 5.40 -3.37
N LEU A 12 10.98 5.39 -4.58
CA LEU A 12 10.83 6.48 -5.54
C LEU A 12 9.36 6.75 -5.89
N ILE A 13 8.59 5.70 -6.18
CA ILE A 13 7.16 5.81 -6.52
C ILE A 13 6.35 6.38 -5.35
N PHE A 14 6.53 5.83 -4.15
CA PHE A 14 5.79 6.29 -2.97
C PHE A 14 6.19 7.71 -2.56
N THR A 15 7.45 8.11 -2.75
CA THR A 15 7.89 9.50 -2.59
C THR A 15 7.18 10.42 -3.58
N LEU A 16 7.12 10.08 -4.87
CA LEU A 16 6.43 10.89 -5.88
C LEU A 16 4.92 11.02 -5.58
N LEU A 17 4.26 9.91 -5.20
CA LEU A 17 2.85 9.92 -4.80
C LEU A 17 2.63 10.81 -3.58
N SER A 18 3.48 10.68 -2.56
CA SER A 18 3.45 11.50 -1.35
C SER A 18 3.62 12.98 -1.68
N LEU A 19 4.58 13.35 -2.52
CA LEU A 19 4.80 14.75 -2.94
C LEU A 19 3.64 15.29 -3.78
N SER A 20 2.94 14.45 -4.54
CA SER A 20 1.77 14.90 -5.31
C SER A 20 0.53 15.09 -4.45
N GLN A 21 0.30 14.22 -3.46
CA GLN A 21 -0.96 14.17 -2.71
C GLN A 21 -0.91 14.91 -1.37
N ILE A 22 0.21 14.86 -0.64
CA ILE A 22 0.31 15.43 0.71
C ILE A 22 0.34 16.96 0.72
N PRO A 23 1.16 17.66 -0.09
CA PRO A 23 1.25 19.12 -0.07
C PRO A 23 -0.08 19.85 -0.31
N PRO A 24 -0.94 19.48 -1.30
CA PRO A 24 -2.21 20.16 -1.49
C PRO A 24 -3.16 19.95 -0.30
N LEU A 25 -3.16 18.77 0.33
CA LEU A 25 -3.99 18.48 1.50
C LEU A 25 -3.57 19.27 2.74
N ILE A 26 -2.27 19.47 2.93
CA ILE A 26 -1.73 20.33 3.99
C ILE A 26 -2.11 21.78 3.72
N LYS A 27 -1.94 22.26 2.49
CA LYS A 27 -2.26 23.64 2.08
C LYS A 27 -3.75 23.96 2.28
N ASN A 28 -4.63 23.02 1.96
CA ASN A 28 -6.08 23.17 2.09
C ASN A 28 -6.61 22.87 3.50
N ARG A 29 -5.73 22.57 4.47
CA ARG A 29 -6.08 22.17 5.86
C ARG A 29 -7.07 20.99 5.95
N GLN A 30 -7.13 20.13 4.93
CA GLN A 30 -8.02 18.98 4.87
C GLN A 30 -7.48 17.81 5.71
N ARG A 31 -7.52 17.95 7.05
CA ARG A 31 -6.93 16.96 7.98
C ARG A 31 -7.52 15.56 7.86
N LYS A 32 -8.82 15.44 7.60
CA LYS A 32 -9.51 14.14 7.45
C LYS A 32 -9.02 13.38 6.21
N GLU A 33 -8.96 14.07 5.07
CA GLU A 33 -8.44 13.48 3.83
C GLU A 33 -6.95 13.18 3.90
N LEU A 34 -6.18 14.04 4.57
CA LEU A 34 -4.76 13.81 4.82
C LEU A 34 -4.53 12.50 5.59
N ILE A 35 -5.32 12.24 6.64
CA ILE A 35 -5.23 10.99 7.41
C ILE A 35 -5.57 9.78 6.54
N LEU A 36 -6.62 9.88 5.72
CA LEU A 36 -7.00 8.80 4.79
C LEU A 36 -5.93 8.51 3.75
N VAL A 37 -5.36 9.55 3.14
CA VAL A 37 -4.30 9.40 2.14
C VAL A 37 -3.05 8.79 2.78
N ILE A 38 -2.62 9.28 3.94
CA ILE A 38 -1.45 8.74 4.65
C ILE A 38 -1.68 7.28 5.06
N SER A 39 -2.86 6.93 5.55
CA SER A 39 -3.16 5.56 5.96
C SER A 39 -3.15 4.61 4.75
N LEU A 40 -3.76 5.01 3.62
CA LEU A 40 -3.72 4.24 2.38
C LEU A 40 -2.30 4.10 1.84
N LEU A 41 -1.53 5.19 1.80
CA LEU A 41 -0.14 5.15 1.33
C LEU A 41 0.69 4.20 2.20
N SER A 42 0.52 4.27 3.52
CA SER A 42 1.26 3.41 4.46
C SER A 42 0.89 1.94 4.26
N ILE A 43 -0.40 1.62 4.16
CA ILE A 43 -0.86 0.24 3.91
C ILE A 43 -0.30 -0.27 2.59
N GLY A 44 -0.43 0.51 1.50
CA GLY A 44 0.09 0.14 0.19
C GLY A 44 1.60 -0.08 0.19
N PHE A 45 2.35 0.78 0.89
CA PHE A 45 3.80 0.67 1.01
C PHE A 45 4.20 -0.61 1.75
N ILE A 46 3.60 -0.86 2.91
CA ILE A 46 3.87 -2.06 3.73
C ILE A 46 3.58 -3.33 2.92
N LEU A 47 2.41 -3.41 2.26
CA LEU A 47 2.04 -4.58 1.46
C LEU A 47 3.05 -4.84 0.34
N ASN A 48 3.42 -3.80 -0.42
CA ASN A 48 4.40 -3.95 -1.50
C ASN A 48 5.80 -4.29 -0.98
N PHE A 49 6.22 -3.69 0.13
CA PHE A 49 7.50 -3.99 0.75
C PHE A 49 7.58 -5.45 1.20
N LEU A 50 6.52 -5.97 1.85
CA LEU A 50 6.41 -7.38 2.21
C LEU A 50 6.49 -8.30 0.99
N LEU A 51 5.80 -7.94 -0.11
CA LEU A 51 5.85 -8.70 -1.37
C LEU A 51 7.25 -8.75 -1.96
N ILE A 52 7.99 -7.65 -1.97
CA ILE A 52 9.36 -7.58 -2.53
C ILE A 52 10.34 -8.40 -1.71
N ILE A 53 10.17 -8.45 -0.38
CA ILE A 53 10.99 -9.29 0.51
C ILE A 53 10.61 -10.78 0.40
N GLY A 54 9.53 -11.11 -0.31
CA GLY A 54 9.09 -12.47 -0.54
C GLY A 54 8.21 -13.04 0.57
N ILE A 55 7.68 -12.18 1.46
CA ILE A 55 6.68 -12.59 2.44
C ILE A 55 5.40 -12.91 1.67
N LYS A 56 4.99 -14.18 1.71
CA LYS A 56 3.74 -14.64 1.11
C LYS A 56 2.58 -14.06 1.91
N LEU A 57 1.93 -13.04 1.34
CA LEU A 57 0.68 -12.56 1.89
C LEU A 57 -0.41 -13.64 1.75
N PRO A 58 -1.28 -13.81 2.76
CA PRO A 58 -2.40 -14.72 2.68
C PRO A 58 -3.24 -14.34 1.46
N ASN A 59 -3.52 -15.30 0.59
CA ASN A 59 -4.30 -15.04 -0.61
C ASN A 59 -5.77 -14.81 -0.21
N PRO A 60 -6.32 -13.58 -0.35
CA PRO A 60 -7.70 -13.31 0.03
C PRO A 60 -8.71 -14.14 -0.77
N ILE A 61 -8.35 -14.61 -1.97
CA ILE A 61 -9.18 -15.50 -2.77
C ILE A 61 -9.39 -16.83 -2.04
N LYS A 62 -8.36 -17.37 -1.37
CA LYS A 62 -8.51 -18.62 -0.60
C LYS A 62 -9.48 -18.44 0.56
N ILE A 63 -9.42 -17.29 1.23
CA ILE A 63 -10.35 -16.97 2.33
C ILE A 63 -11.77 -16.85 1.78
N LEU A 64 -11.94 -16.13 0.67
CA LEU A 64 -13.22 -15.95 0.02
C LEU A 64 -13.84 -17.28 -0.44
N THR A 65 -13.04 -18.17 -1.04
CA THR A 65 -13.51 -19.50 -1.44
C THR A 65 -13.95 -20.35 -0.26
N THR A 66 -13.26 -20.27 0.89
CA THR A 66 -13.68 -20.99 2.11
C THR A 66 -15.00 -20.48 2.65
N VAL A 67 -15.21 -19.15 2.64
CA VAL A 67 -16.47 -18.54 3.10
C VAL A 67 -17.62 -18.88 2.15
N ILE A 68 -17.40 -18.79 0.84
CA ILE A 68 -18.42 -19.14 -0.16
C ILE A 68 -18.79 -20.62 -0.06
N HIS A 69 -17.80 -21.50 0.07
CA HIS A 69 -18.03 -22.94 0.20
C HIS A 69 -18.70 -23.31 1.54
N SER A 70 -18.54 -22.49 2.58
CA SER A 70 -19.25 -22.66 3.86
C SER A 70 -20.72 -22.24 3.79
N LEU A 71 -21.12 -21.47 2.78
CA LEU A 71 -22.47 -20.93 2.64
C LEU A 71 -23.33 -21.70 1.63
N LEU A 72 -22.73 -22.60 0.85
CA LEU A 72 -23.33 -23.34 -0.26
C LEU A 72 -23.35 -24.84 0.08
#